data_AF-A0A7X3FGP6-F1
#
_entry.id   AF-A0A7X3FGP6-F1
#
_cell.length_a   1.000
_cell.length_b   1.000
_cell.length_c   1.000
_cell.angle_alpha   90.00
_cell.angle_beta   90.00
_cell.angle_gamma   90.00
#
_symmetry.space_group_name_H-M   'P 1'
#
loop_
_entity.id
_entity.type
_entity.pdbx_description
1 polymer ?
#
loop_
_entity_poly.entity_id
_entity_poly.type
_entity_poly.pdbx_seq_one_letter_code
_entity_poly.pdbx_strand_id
1 'polypeptide(L)' 'MSIPFTLDLEIEQLKGVLSFMAAKHKYNMNHPKVVEISQQLDGLIVECMKKRAAC' A
#
# COMPACT_ATOMS: atom_id res chain seq x y z
N MET A 1 17.30 2.96 14.50
CA MET A 1 17.78 3.30 13.15
C MET A 1 16.60 3.16 12.22
N SER A 2 16.08 4.31 11.81
CA SER A 2 14.70 4.48 11.39
C SER A 2 14.54 4.07 9.93
N ILE A 3 13.62 3.15 9.67
CA ILE A 3 12.92 3.05 8.38
C ILE A 3 12.60 4.50 7.98
N PRO A 4 12.87 4.94 6.74
CA PRO A 4 12.52 6.30 6.34
C PRO A 4 11.04 6.48 6.65
N PHE A 5 10.74 7.35 7.61
CA PHE A 5 9.40 7.59 8.15
C PHE A 5 8.39 7.83 7.03
N THR A 6 8.87 8.36 5.91
CA THR A 6 8.19 8.58 4.64
C THR A 6 7.58 7.32 4.02
N LEU A 7 8.29 6.18 3.99
CA LEU A 7 7.79 4.95 3.38
C LEU A 7 6.67 4.31 4.22
N ASP A 8 6.80 4.36 5.54
CA ASP A 8 5.76 3.85 6.44
C ASP A 8 4.49 4.71 6.34
N LEU A 9 4.66 6.04 6.28
CA LEU A 9 3.58 7.00 6.08
C LEU A 9 2.88 6.85 4.71
N GLU A 10 3.64 6.56 3.64
CA GLU A 10 3.08 6.27 2.32
C GLU A 10 2.28 4.97 2.32
N ILE A 11 2.78 3.91 2.96
CA ILE A 11 2.06 2.64 3.10
C ILE A 11 0.76 2.84 3.91
N GLU A 12 0.80 3.60 5.01
CA GLU A 12 -0.40 3.93 5.79
C GLU A 12 -1.41 4.74 4.97
N GLN A 13 -0.96 5.75 4.22
CA GLN A 13 -1.84 6.53 3.35
C GLN A 13 -2.48 5.67 2.26
N LEU A 14 -1.69 4.84 1.57
CA LEU A 14 -2.21 3.94 0.54
C LEU A 14 -3.16 2.89 1.11
N LYS A 15 -2.92 2.37 2.32
CA LYS A 15 -3.88 1.51 3.02
C LYS A 15 -5.21 2.23 3.26
N GLY A 16 -5.16 3.49 3.69
CA GLY A 16 -6.35 4.33 3.86
C GLY A 16 -7.10 4.54 2.54
N VAL A 17 -6.39 4.87 1.47
CA VAL A 17 -6.96 5.06 0.13
C VAL A 17 -7.55 3.76 -0.40
N LEU A 18 -6.87 2.63 -0.23
CA LEU A 18 -7.37 1.31 -0.60
C LEU A 18 -8.66 0.98 0.15
N SER A 19 -8.70 1.17 1.47
CA SER A 19 -9.89 0.93 2.28
C SER A 19 -11.04 1.83 1.86
N PHE A 20 -10.78 3.12 1.59
CA PHE A 20 -11.78 4.06 1.11
C PHE A 20 -12.30 3.67 -0.28
N MET A 21 -11.41 3.28 -1.19
CA MET A 21 -11.77 2.90 -2.54
C MET A 21 -12.51 1.55 -2.57
N ALA A 22 -12.07 0.58 -1.78
CA ALA A 22 -12.78 -0.66 -1.54
C ALA A 22 -14.19 -0.34 -0.99
N ALA A 23 -14.33 0.46 0.07
CA ALA A 23 -15.63 0.84 0.62
C ALA A 23 -16.54 1.51 -0.44
N LYS A 24 -16.00 2.45 -1.23
CA LYS A 24 -16.71 3.11 -2.34
C LYS A 24 -17.17 2.14 -3.43
N HIS A 25 -16.39 1.10 -3.68
CA HIS A 25 -16.70 0.05 -4.65
C HIS A 25 -17.34 -1.21 -4.01
N LYS A 26 -17.92 -1.10 -2.80
CA LYS A 26 -18.54 -2.23 -2.05
C LYS A 26 -17.60 -3.41 -1.81
N TYR A 27 -16.36 -3.13 -1.44
CA TYR A 27 -15.28 -4.08 -1.25
C TYR A 27 -15.05 -4.98 -2.47
N ASN A 28 -15.36 -4.48 -3.67
CA ASN A 28 -15.12 -5.22 -4.90
C ASN A 28 -13.62 -5.22 -5.21
N MET A 29 -12.91 -6.18 -4.61
CA MET A 29 -11.46 -6.39 -4.78
C MET A 29 -11.08 -6.75 -6.22
N ASN A 30 -12.05 -7.17 -7.05
CA ASN A 30 -11.88 -7.41 -8.48
C ASN A 30 -12.06 -6.14 -9.32
N HIS A 31 -12.40 -5.00 -8.71
CA HIS A 31 -12.52 -3.76 -9.47
C HIS A 31 -11.14 -3.31 -9.92
N PRO A 32 -10.93 -2.97 -11.21
CA PRO A 32 -9.60 -2.67 -11.77
C PRO A 32 -8.85 -1.59 -10.98
N LYS A 33 -9.56 -0.55 -10.50
CA LYS A 33 -8.97 0.48 -9.64
C LYS A 33 -8.54 -0.01 -8.25
N VAL A 34 -9.28 -0.95 -7.66
CA VAL A 34 -8.92 -1.52 -6.35
C VAL A 34 -7.72 -2.46 -6.53
N VAL A 35 -7.69 -3.23 -7.61
CA VAL A 35 -6.55 -4.09 -7.99
C VAL A 35 -5.29 -3.25 -8.22
N GLU A 36 -5.39 -2.17 -9.00
CA GLU A 36 -4.27 -1.28 -9.30
C GLU A 36 -3.68 -0.64 -8.05
N ILE A 37 -4.53 -0.20 -7.10
CA ILE A 37 -4.07 0.36 -5.83
C ILE A 37 -3.50 -0.72 -4.91
N SER A 38 -4.09 -1.91 -4.89
CA SER A 38 -3.52 -3.05 -4.16
C SER A 38 -2.13 -3.41 -4.68
N GLN A 39 -1.95 -3.47 -6.01
CA GLN A 39 -0.65 -3.76 -6.62
C GLN A 39 0.41 -2.69 -6.32
N GLN A 40 0.02 -1.41 -6.34
CA GLN A 40 0.92 -0.32 -5.94
C GLN A 40 1.31 -0.42 -4.46
N LEU A 41 0.34 -0.69 -3.59
CA LEU A 41 0.60 -0.89 -2.16
C LEU A 41 1.52 -2.09 -1.92
N ASP A 42 1.30 -3.21 -2.60
CA ASP A 42 2.11 -4.42 -2.48
C ASP A 42 3.56 -4.15 -2.94
N GLY A 43 3.74 -3.44 -4.05
CA GLY A 43 5.05 -3.01 -4.55
C GLY A 43 5.79 -2.14 -3.53
N LEU A 44 5.12 -1.17 -2.91
CA LEU A 44 5.69 -0.30 -1.89
C LEU A 44 6.03 -1.06 -0.60
N ILE A 45 5.21 -2.03 -0.19
CA ILE A 45 5.49 -2.91 0.95
C ILE A 45 6.73 -3.76 0.66
N VAL A 46 6.84 -4.34 -0.55
CA VAL A 46 8.00 -5.14 -0.95
C VAL A 46 9.25 -4.27 -1.00
N GLU A 47 9.19 -3.06 -1.53
CA GLU A 47 10.32 -2.11 -1.49
C GLU A 47 10.72 -1.73 -0.07
N CYS A 48 9.73 -1.49 0.81
CA CYS A 48 9.97 -1.21 2.22
C CYS A 48 10.61 -2.42 2.93
N MET A 49 10.10 -3.63 2.69
CA MET A 49 10.67 -4.88 3.21
C MET A 49 12.08 -5.14 2.68
N LYS A 50 12.35 -4.92 1.39
CA LYS A 50 13.68 -5.04 0.81
C LYS A 50 14.65 -4.04 1.45
N LYS A 51 14.25 -2.78 1.60
CA LYS A 51 15.06 -1.77 2.30
C LYS A 51 15.29 -2.12 3.77
N ARG A 52 14.35 -2.81 4.41
CA ARG A 52 14.48 -3.30 5.79
C ARG A 52 15.36 -4.53 5.92
N ALA A 53 15.38 -5.41 4.91
CA ALA A 53 16.13 -6.67 4.89
C ALA A 53 17.55 -6.56 4.31
N ALA A 54 17.84 -5.49 3.55
CA ALA A 54 19.17 -5.19 3.02
C ALA A 54 20.13 -4.55 4.06
N CYS A 55 19.69 -4.43 5.32
CA CYS A 55 20.52 -4.04 6.47
C CYS A 55 20.82 -5.26 7.34
#